data_AF-A0A7C5LDV6-F1
#
_entry.id   AF-A0A7C5LDV6-F1
#
_cell.length_a   1.000
_cell.length_b   1.000
_cell.length_c   1.000
_cell.angle_alpha   90.00
_cell.angle_beta   90.00
_cell.angle_gamma   90.00
#
_symmetry.space_group_name_H-M   'P 1'
#
loop_
_entity.id
_entity.type
_entity.pdbx_description
1 polymer ?
#
loop_
_entity_poly.entity_id
_entity_poly.type
_entity_poly.pdbx_seq_one_letter_code
_entity_poly.pdbx_strand_id
1 'polypeptide(L)' 'MERKKTVSMLLEVLMSSVNSNNVPPKLGWAVWNSFLTNRLDKPYGFKSLVRACRLCEPDKTTKLLKGVLT' A
#
# COMPACT_ATOMS: atom_id res chain seq x y z
N MET A 1 3.44 12.86 10.42
CA MET A 1 3.61 13.49 9.09
C MET A 1 4.15 12.49 8.07
N GLU A 2 5.19 11.74 8.42
CA GLU A 2 5.80 10.70 7.55
C GLU A 2 4.85 9.60 7.10
N ARG A 3 4.06 9.01 8.01
CA ARG A 3 3.17 7.89 7.64
C ARG A 3 2.13 8.24 6.57
N LYS A 4 1.59 9.46 6.57
CA LYS A 4 0.65 9.89 5.51
C LYS A 4 1.34 9.99 4.15
N LYS A 5 2.56 10.52 4.11
CA LYS A 5 3.39 10.55 2.90
C LYS A 5 3.70 9.13 2.39
N THR A 6 4.08 8.23 3.30
CA THR A 6 4.31 6.81 2.96
C THR A 6 3.06 6.15 2.38
N VAL A 7 1.88 6.39 2.96
CA VAL A 7 0.60 5.90 2.44
C VAL A 7 0.34 6.40 1.02
N SER A 8 0.53 7.70 0.77
CA SER A 8 0.35 8.28 -0.58
C SER A 8 1.29 7.62 -1.61
N MET A 9 2.58 7.47 -1.27
CA MET A 9 3.53 6.82 -2.18
C MET A 9 3.20 5.34 -2.42
N LEU A 10 2.74 4.61 -1.40
CA LEU A 10 2.34 3.21 -1.55
C LEU A 10 1.07 3.06 -2.40
N LEU A 11 0.10 3.98 -2.27
CA LEU A 11 -1.06 4.02 -3.14
C LEU A 11 -0.66 4.24 -4.59
N GLU A 12 0.28 5.15 -4.85
CA GLU A 12 0.80 5.37 -6.19
C GLU A 12 1.44 4.10 -6.78
N VAL A 13 2.24 3.38 -6.00
CA VAL A 13 2.80 2.07 -6.40
C VAL A 13 1.69 1.07 -6.73
N LEU A 14 0.66 0.96 -5.90
CA LEU A 14 -0.44 0.02 -6.11
C LEU A 14 -1.25 0.35 -7.37
N MET A 15 -1.59 1.64 -7.57
CA MET A 15 -2.45 2.08 -8.68
C MET A 15 -1.73 2.10 -10.03
N SER A 16 -0.41 2.34 -10.03
CA SER A 16 0.41 2.37 -11.26
C SER A 16 0.96 1.01 -11.68
N SER A 17 0.82 -0.01 -10.82
CA SER A 17 1.36 -1.34 -11.06
C SER A 17 0.59 -2.09 -12.15
N VAL A 18 1.30 -2.49 -13.21
CA VAL A 18 0.78 -3.41 -14.25
C VAL A 18 0.49 -4.83 -13.70
N ASN A 19 1.07 -5.15 -12.55
CA ASN A 19 0.89 -6.44 -11.85
C ASN A 19 -0.23 -6.40 -10.79
N SER A 20 -1.12 -5.39 -10.81
CA SER A 20 -2.18 -5.23 -9.80
C SER A 20 -3.12 -6.43 -9.72
N ASN A 21 -3.26 -7.21 -10.80
CA ASN A 21 -3.99 -8.48 -10.86
C ASN A 21 -3.44 -9.56 -9.89
N ASN A 22 -2.20 -9.43 -9.42
CA ASN A 22 -1.63 -10.33 -8.41
C ASN A 22 -2.18 -10.08 -7.00
N VAL A 23 -2.91 -8.98 -6.78
CA VAL A 23 -3.53 -8.66 -5.50
C VAL A 23 -4.87 -9.41 -5.41
N PRO A 24 -5.06 -10.32 -4.42
CA PRO A 24 -6.32 -11.02 -4.27
C PRO A 24 -7.48 -10.05 -4.07
N PRO A 25 -8.67 -10.27 -4.68
CA PRO A 25 -9.79 -9.34 -4.59
C PRO A 25 -10.16 -8.95 -3.16
N LYS A 26 -10.17 -9.90 -2.22
CA LYS A 26 -10.44 -9.66 -0.79
C LYS A 26 -9.46 -8.66 -0.16
N LEU A 27 -8.18 -8.70 -0.56
CA LEU A 27 -7.17 -7.76 -0.09
C LEU A 27 -7.35 -6.39 -0.75
N GLY A 28 -7.65 -6.36 -2.05
CA GLY A 28 -8.02 -5.13 -2.76
C GLY A 28 -9.19 -4.40 -2.10
N TRP A 29 -10.27 -5.12 -1.78
CA TRP A 29 -11.41 -4.59 -1.03
C TRP A 29 -11.04 -4.08 0.37
N ALA A 30 -10.13 -4.75 1.08
CA ALA A 30 -9.67 -4.28 2.38
C ALA A 30 -8.91 -2.95 2.29
N VAL A 31 -8.08 -2.77 1.26
CA VAL A 31 -7.38 -1.51 0.97
C VAL A 31 -8.39 -0.43 0.58
N TRP A 32 -9.32 -0.75 -0.33
CA TRP A 32 -10.37 0.17 -0.76
C TRP A 32 -11.25 0.67 0.39
N ASN A 33 -11.74 -0.22 1.25
CA ASN A 33 -12.53 0.15 2.42
C ASN A 33 -11.73 1.04 3.39
N SER A 34 -10.44 0.78 3.55
CA SER A 34 -9.56 1.61 4.38
C SER A 34 -9.32 2.99 3.75
N PHE A 35 -9.28 3.09 2.42
CA PHE A 35 -9.17 4.35 1.69
C PHE A 35 -10.43 5.20 1.89
N LEU A 36 -11.61 4.63 1.60
CA LEU A 36 -12.90 5.34 1.72
C LEU A 36 -13.19 5.84 3.14
N THR A 37 -12.72 5.11 4.16
CA THR A 37 -12.90 5.50 5.57
C THR A 37 -11.79 6.40 6.11
N ASN A 38 -10.82 6.81 5.27
CA ASN A 38 -9.65 7.59 5.66
C ASN A 38 -8.81 6.93 6.78
N ARG A 39 -8.64 5.60 6.70
CA ARG A 39 -7.97 4.75 7.70
C ARG A 39 -6.74 4.01 7.16
N LEU A 40 -6.22 4.38 5.98
CA LEU A 40 -5.03 3.74 5.41
C LEU A 40 -3.76 3.96 6.25
N ASP A 41 -3.69 5.03 7.05
CA ASP A 41 -2.59 5.28 7.98
C ASP A 41 -2.72 4.49 9.30
N LYS A 42 -3.89 3.89 9.56
CA LYS A 42 -4.13 3.03 10.72
C LYS A 42 -3.50 1.65 10.52
N PRO A 43 -3.14 0.92 11.59
CA PRO A 43 -2.36 -0.31 11.49
C PRO A 43 -2.91 -1.34 10.51
N TYR A 44 -4.23 -1.56 10.51
CA TYR A 44 -4.88 -2.51 9.61
C TYR A 44 -4.83 -2.06 8.13
N GLY A 45 -5.21 -0.79 7.86
CA GLY A 45 -5.18 -0.23 6.52
C GLY A 45 -3.77 -0.19 5.95
N PHE A 46 -2.81 0.24 6.77
CA PHE A 46 -1.39 0.31 6.40
C PHE A 46 -0.82 -1.07 6.09
N LYS A 47 -1.09 -2.07 6.93
CA LYS A 47 -0.64 -3.46 6.72
C LYS A 47 -1.25 -4.05 5.44
N SER A 48 -2.53 -3.78 5.19
CA SER A 48 -3.22 -4.25 3.99
C SER A 48 -2.62 -3.63 2.73
N LEU A 49 -2.38 -2.31 2.75
CA LEU A 49 -1.76 -1.57 1.64
C LEU A 49 -0.34 -2.10 1.36
N VAL A 50 0.51 -2.19 2.39
CA VAL A 50 1.87 -2.74 2.24
C VAL A 50 1.84 -4.16 1.67
N ARG A 51 0.91 -5.00 2.13
CA ARG A 51 0.78 -6.37 1.61
C ARG A 51 0.38 -6.37 0.14
N ALA A 52 -0.57 -5.53 -0.27
CA ALA A 52 -0.97 -5.40 -1.66
C ALA A 52 0.21 -4.95 -2.54
N CYS A 53 0.92 -3.89 -2.13
CA CYS A 53 2.09 -3.40 -2.85
C CYS A 53 3.20 -4.46 -2.95
N ARG A 54 3.44 -5.26 -1.89
CA ARG A 54 4.43 -6.35 -1.93
C ARG A 54 4.09 -7.47 -2.92
N LEU A 55 2.80 -7.69 -3.20
CA LEU A 55 2.36 -8.73 -4.13
C LEU A 55 2.52 -8.30 -5.59
N CYS A 56 2.34 -7.01 -5.89
CA CYS A 56 2.41 -6.52 -7.26
C CYS A 56 3.77 -5.88 -7.61
N GLU A 57 4.44 -5.28 -6.62
CA GLU A 57 5.67 -4.49 -6.78
C GLU A 57 6.61 -4.68 -5.56
N PRO A 58 7.13 -5.90 -5.30
CA PRO A 58 7.91 -6.21 -4.09
C PRO A 58 9.16 -5.34 -3.93
N ASP A 59 9.90 -5.11 -5.00
CA ASP A 59 11.17 -4.35 -4.96
C ASP A 59 10.94 -2.86 -4.72
N LYS A 60 10.00 -2.25 -5.45
CA LYS A 60 9.63 -0.83 -5.25
C LYS A 60 9.09 -0.61 -3.85
N THR A 61 8.23 -1.49 -3.37
CA THR A 61 7.68 -1.42 -2.01
C THR A 61 8.78 -1.50 -0.96
N THR A 62 9.75 -2.40 -1.13
CA THR A 62 10.87 -2.57 -0.19
C THR A 62 11.77 -1.33 -0.17
N LYS A 63 12.12 -0.77 -1.33
CA LYS A 63 12.93 0.46 -1.44
C LYS A 63 12.23 1.64 -0.77
N LEU A 64 10.94 1.82 -1.04
CA LEU A 64 10.12 2.88 -0.44
C LEU A 64 10.11 2.77 1.09
N LEU A 65 9.86 1.59 1.63
CA LEU A 65 9.81 1.39 3.09
C LEU A 65 11.17 1.57 3.76
N LYS A 66 12.28 1.20 3.09
CA LYS A 66 13.63 1.40 3.62
C LYS A 66 14.01 2.89 3.70
N GLY A 67 13.71 3.67 2.66
CA GLY A 67 13.99 5.12 2.63
C GLY A 67 13.08 5.97 3.52
N VAL A 68 12.09 5.37 4.18
CA VAL A 68 11.24 6.00 5.21
C VAL A 68 11.71 5.66 6.62
N LEU A 69 12.51 4.60 6.79
CA LEU A 69 13.03 4.14 8.09
C LEU A 69 14.46 4.65 8.38
N THR A 70 15.01 5.46 7.48
CA THR A 70 16.28 6.20 7.61
C THR A 70 15.99 7.69 7.74
#